data_AF-A0A8S8ZDL2-F1
#
_entry.id   AF-A0A8S8ZDL2-F1
#
_cell.length_a   1.000
_cell.length_b   1.000
_cell.length_c   1.000
_cell.angle_alpha   90.00
_cell.angle_beta   90.00
_cell.angle_gamma   90.00
#
_symmetry.space_group_name_H-M   'P 1'
#
loop_
_entity.id
_entity.type
_entity.pdbx_description
1 polymer ?
#
loop_
_entity_poly.entity_id
_entity_poly.type
_entity_poly.pdbx_seq_one_letter_code
_entity_poly.pdbx_strand_id
1 'polypeptide(L)'
;MTYALGEQRYSLFLIVIIGSIAILSGPIILNQISQVDHAHIAVHEIGFGLAVFLTIMAAIGYKKSKITRMLFSTFAFAVLAFGQVGYMYVKILEQGAIEKMTASEEIFDISVLIMTILFAVGVFYKKN
;
A
#
# COMPACT_ATOMS: atom_id res chain seq x y z
N MET A 1 -29.14 -1.31 -30.40
CA MET A 1 -27.82 -1.76 -29.90
C MET A 1 -27.85 -1.66 -28.39
N THR A 2 -28.10 -2.79 -27.74
CA THR A 2 -28.36 -2.88 -26.30
C THR A 2 -27.08 -3.33 -25.62
N TYR A 3 -26.44 -2.46 -24.84
CA TYR A 3 -25.36 -2.87 -23.95
C TYR A 3 -25.99 -3.66 -22.81
N ALA A 4 -25.91 -4.98 -22.91
CA ALA A 4 -26.30 -5.89 -21.85
C ALA A 4 -25.37 -5.67 -20.65
N LEU A 5 -25.86 -4.94 -19.65
CA LEU A 5 -25.29 -4.83 -18.31
C LEU A 5 -25.50 -6.17 -17.59
N GLY A 6 -24.74 -7.18 -18.02
CA GLY A 6 -24.87 -8.56 -17.56
C GLY A 6 -23.52 -9.19 -17.27
N GLU A 7 -22.65 -8.55 -16.48
CA GLU A 7 -21.45 -9.20 -15.90
C GLU A 7 -20.81 -8.34 -14.79
N GLN A 8 -21.56 -8.10 -13.71
CA GLN A 8 -21.22 -7.15 -12.63
C GLN A 8 -19.99 -7.56 -11.77
N ARG A 9 -19.35 -8.71 -12.03
CA ARG A 9 -18.24 -9.25 -11.22
C ARG A 9 -16.84 -8.94 -11.77
N TYR A 10 -16.70 -8.71 -13.09
CA TYR A 10 -15.40 -8.37 -13.70
C TYR A 10 -15.11 -6.87 -13.69
N SER A 11 -16.15 -6.02 -13.70
CA SER A 11 -15.98 -4.56 -13.80
C SER A 11 -15.20 -3.95 -12.62
N LEU A 12 -15.50 -4.33 -11.37
CA LEU A 12 -14.78 -3.81 -10.19
C LEU A 12 -13.32 -4.27 -10.14
N PHE A 13 -13.07 -5.53 -10.51
CA PHE A 13 -11.71 -6.07 -10.55
C PHE A 13 -10.85 -5.35 -11.60
N LEU A 14 -11.43 -5.10 -12.77
CA LEU A 14 -10.78 -4.39 -13.87
C LEU A 14 -10.54 -2.90 -13.54
N ILE A 15 -11.49 -2.25 -12.88
CA ILE A 15 -11.35 -0.86 -12.40
C ILE A 15 -10.25 -0.76 -11.34
N VAL A 16 -10.18 -1.72 -10.41
CA VAL A 16 -9.13 -1.75 -9.38
C VAL A 16 -7.76 -1.98 -10.01
N ILE A 17 -7.65 -2.87 -11.01
CA ILE A 17 -6.39 -3.09 -11.75
C ILE A 17 -5.97 -1.84 -12.52
N ILE A 18 -6.87 -1.24 -13.31
CA ILE A 18 -6.59 -0.03 -14.09
C ILE A 18 -6.23 1.14 -13.17
N GLY A 19 -6.98 1.32 -12.07
CA GLY A 19 -6.69 2.34 -11.06
C GLY A 19 -5.31 2.13 -10.42
N SER A 20 -4.94 0.88 -10.15
CA SER A 20 -3.63 0.55 -9.59
C SER A 20 -2.49 0.80 -10.58
N ILE A 21 -2.69 0.46 -11.86
CA ILE A 21 -1.72 0.77 -12.92
C ILE A 21 -1.56 2.28 -13.08
N ALA A 22 -2.66 3.03 -13.02
CA ALA A 22 -2.63 4.50 -13.13
C ALA A 22 -1.92 5.15 -11.92
N ILE A 23 -2.20 4.69 -10.70
CA ILE A 23 -1.55 5.17 -9.47
C ILE A 23 -0.06 4.80 -9.45
N LEU A 24 0.32 3.58 -9.88
CA LEU A 24 1.73 3.18 -9.96
C LEU A 24 2.50 3.90 -11.06
N SER A 25 1.85 4.25 -12.19
CA SER A 25 2.53 4.85 -13.33
C SER A 25 2.92 6.31 -13.09
N GLY A 26 2.13 7.08 -12.34
CA GLY A 26 2.42 8.50 -12.04
C GLY A 26 3.82 8.72 -11.43
N PRO A 27 4.14 8.06 -10.30
CA PRO A 27 5.46 8.13 -9.65
C PRO A 27 6.60 7.70 -10.57
N ILE A 28 6.42 6.60 -11.31
CA ILE A 28 7.44 6.00 -12.17
C ILE A 28 7.80 6.96 -13.31
N ILE A 29 6.81 7.64 -13.89
CA ILE A 29 6.99 8.59 -14.99
C ILE A 29 7.61 9.91 -14.48
N LEU A 30 7.19 10.40 -13.31
CA LEU A 30 7.76 11.61 -12.68
C LEU A 30 9.22 11.40 -12.22
N ASN A 31 9.56 10.21 -11.74
CA ASN A 31 10.90 9.86 -11.24
C ASN A 31 11.98 9.75 -12.33
N GLN A 32 11.61 9.56 -13.61
CA GLN A 32 12.59 9.44 -14.70
C GLN A 32 13.28 10.75 -15.12
N ILE A 33 12.86 11.90 -14.56
CA ILE A 33 13.29 13.23 -15.04
C ILE A 33 14.34 13.91 -14.11
N SER A 34 14.56 13.44 -12.87
CA SER A 34 15.44 14.13 -11.89
C SER A 34 16.45 13.21 -11.18
N GLN A 35 17.71 13.66 -11.08
CA GLN A 35 18.92 12.92 -10.68
C GLN A 35 18.96 12.32 -9.24
N VAL A 36 19.61 11.14 -9.18
CA VAL A 36 20.41 10.43 -8.14
C VAL A 36 19.90 10.25 -6.69
N ASP A 37 19.11 11.15 -6.09
CA ASP A 37 18.66 11.01 -4.67
C ASP A 37 17.17 10.61 -4.53
N HIS A 38 16.48 10.43 -5.65
CA HIS A 38 15.04 10.12 -5.69
C HIS A 38 14.70 8.63 -5.68
N ALA A 39 15.69 7.73 -5.88
CA ALA A 39 15.42 6.30 -5.86
C ALA A 39 14.80 5.84 -4.53
N HIS A 40 15.26 6.41 -3.41
CA HIS A 40 14.71 6.11 -2.08
C HIS A 40 13.26 6.58 -1.95
N ILE A 41 12.97 7.82 -2.36
CA ILE A 41 11.62 8.41 -2.30
C ILE A 41 10.66 7.68 -3.22
N ALA A 42 11.09 7.35 -4.44
CA ALA A 42 10.28 6.64 -5.41
C ALA A 42 9.92 5.22 -4.94
N VAL A 43 10.83 4.53 -4.24
CA VAL A 43 10.53 3.23 -3.63
C VAL A 43 9.43 3.34 -2.58
N HIS A 44 9.44 4.40 -1.76
CA HIS A 44 8.38 4.64 -0.78
C HIS A 44 7.04 5.01 -1.43
N GLU A 45 7.05 5.79 -2.53
CA GLU A 45 5.85 6.15 -3.27
C GLU A 45 5.20 4.96 -3.99
N ILE A 46 6.00 4.13 -4.67
CA ILE A 46 5.54 2.88 -5.27
C ILE A 46 5.10 1.88 -4.19
N GLY A 47 5.85 1.81 -3.09
CA GLY A 47 5.54 0.98 -1.92
C GLY A 47 4.20 1.36 -1.30
N PHE A 48 3.88 2.66 -1.20
CA PHE A 48 2.58 3.14 -0.77
C PHE A 48 1.46 2.69 -1.71
N GLY A 49 1.63 2.89 -3.02
CA GLY A 49 0.64 2.46 -4.02
C GLY A 49 0.35 0.96 -3.95
N LEU A 50 1.40 0.14 -3.81
CA LEU A 50 1.27 -1.31 -3.61
C LEU A 50 0.58 -1.66 -2.30
N ALA A 51 0.93 -1.01 -1.19
CA ALA A 51 0.33 -1.27 0.12
C ALA A 51 -1.18 -0.95 0.12
N VAL A 52 -1.60 0.16 -0.49
CA VAL A 52 -3.01 0.52 -0.63
C VAL A 52 -3.75 -0.49 -1.50
N PHE A 53 -3.17 -0.88 -2.64
CA PHE A 53 -3.75 -1.90 -3.52
C PHE A 53 -3.97 -3.23 -2.78
N LEU A 54 -2.93 -3.72 -2.11
CA LEU A 54 -2.99 -4.97 -1.35
C LEU A 54 -4.00 -4.89 -0.21
N THR A 55 -4.11 -3.74 0.46
CA THR A 55 -5.13 -3.48 1.49
C THR A 55 -6.54 -3.62 0.92
N ILE A 56 -6.82 -2.97 -0.21
CA ILE A 56 -8.14 -3.03 -0.86
C ILE A 56 -8.45 -4.46 -1.30
N MET A 57 -7.50 -5.13 -1.94
CA MET A 57 -7.68 -6.51 -2.40
C MET A 57 -7.89 -7.48 -1.25
N ALA A 58 -7.13 -7.35 -0.16
CA ALA A 58 -7.32 -8.15 1.05
C ALA A 58 -8.69 -7.87 1.71
N ALA A 59 -9.13 -6.60 1.75
CA ALA A 59 -10.42 -6.21 2.29
C ALA A 59 -11.59 -6.79 1.47
N ILE A 60 -11.52 -6.72 0.13
CA ILE A 60 -12.49 -7.34 -0.78
C ILE A 60 -12.49 -8.86 -0.59
N GLY A 61 -11.31 -9.47 -0.52
CA GLY A 61 -11.12 -10.90 -0.27
C GLY A 61 -11.77 -11.34 1.04
N TYR A 62 -11.57 -10.57 2.12
CA TYR A 62 -12.20 -10.83 3.41
C TYR A 62 -13.72 -10.67 3.35
N LYS A 63 -14.23 -9.62 2.71
CA LYS A 63 -15.67 -9.39 2.58
C LYS A 63 -16.37 -10.56 1.88
N LYS A 64 -15.71 -11.17 0.89
CA LYS A 64 -16.26 -12.29 0.10
C LYS A 64 -16.07 -13.66 0.78
N SER A 65 -14.92 -13.91 1.40
CA SER A 65 -14.58 -15.23 1.93
C SER A 65 -14.83 -15.39 3.43
N LYS A 66 -14.88 -14.29 4.19
CA LYS A 66 -14.92 -14.25 5.67
C LYS A 66 -13.80 -15.07 6.34
N ILE A 67 -12.68 -15.27 5.65
CA ILE A 67 -11.50 -15.96 6.19
C ILE A 67 -10.72 -14.97 7.06
N THR A 68 -10.59 -15.27 8.35
CA THR A 68 -9.89 -14.40 9.33
C THR A 68 -8.45 -14.07 8.91
N ARG A 69 -7.76 -14.99 8.21
CA ARG A 69 -6.43 -14.76 7.64
C ARG A 69 -6.37 -13.53 6.72
N MET A 70 -7.40 -13.34 5.89
CA MET A 70 -7.48 -12.18 4.99
C MET A 70 -7.73 -10.86 5.72
N LEU A 71 -8.41 -10.91 6.87
CA LEU A 71 -8.58 -9.74 7.74
C LEU A 71 -7.24 -9.31 8.33
N PHE A 72 -6.43 -10.25 8.82
CA PHE A 72 -5.08 -9.94 9.30
C PHE A 72 -4.19 -9.37 8.19
N SER A 73 -4.24 -9.92 6.97
CA SER A 73 -3.52 -9.35 5.83
C SER A 73 -4.01 -7.94 5.47
N THR A 74 -5.32 -7.66 5.60
CA THR A 74 -5.87 -6.31 5.39
C THR A 74 -5.26 -5.31 6.36
N PHE A 75 -5.23 -5.64 7.67
CA PHE A 75 -4.61 -4.79 8.67
C PHE A 75 -3.10 -4.65 8.47
N ALA A 76 -2.41 -5.75 8.12
CA ALA A 76 -0.98 -5.73 7.85
C ALA A 76 -0.63 -4.74 6.71
N PHE A 77 -1.32 -4.83 5.57
CA PHE A 77 -1.10 -3.91 4.45
C PHE A 77 -1.55 -2.49 4.75
N ALA A 78 -2.61 -2.30 5.56
CA ALA A 78 -3.05 -0.97 5.97
C ALA A 78 -2.02 -0.27 6.86
N VAL A 79 -1.38 -1.00 7.79
CA VAL A 79 -0.29 -0.48 8.61
C VAL A 79 0.92 -0.12 7.75
N LEU A 80 1.24 -0.95 6.75
CA LEU A 80 2.31 -0.62 5.81
C LEU A 80 2.00 0.64 5.01
N ALA A 81 0.75 0.80 4.52
CA ALA A 81 0.32 2.01 3.82
C ALA A 81 0.41 3.25 4.73
N PHE A 82 0.01 3.12 6.00
CA PHE A 82 0.15 4.19 6.98
C PHE A 82 1.62 4.56 7.22
N GLY A 83 2.50 3.57 7.38
CA GLY A 83 3.94 3.81 7.55
C GLY A 83 4.58 4.53 6.36
N GLN A 84 4.20 4.15 5.14
CA GLN A 84 4.69 4.80 3.92
C GLN A 84 4.22 6.27 3.81
N VAL A 85 2.95 6.56 4.11
CA VAL A 85 2.44 7.94 4.15
C VAL A 85 3.07 8.75 5.28
N GLY A 86 3.24 8.14 6.45
CA GLY A 86 3.90 8.74 7.60
C GLY A 86 5.34 9.14 7.27
N TYR A 87 6.11 8.24 6.65
CA TYR A 87 7.44 8.51 6.13
C TYR A 87 7.46 9.74 5.21
N MET A 88 6.60 9.75 4.19
CA MET A 88 6.54 10.84 3.22
C MET A 88 6.11 12.17 3.86
N TYR A 89 5.12 12.13 4.77
CA TYR A 89 4.62 13.32 5.45
C TYR A 89 5.67 13.96 6.35
N VAL A 90 6.36 13.15 7.15
CA VAL A 90 7.45 13.60 8.04
C VAL A 90 8.63 14.13 7.23
N LYS A 91 8.99 13.44 6.15
CA LYS A 91 10.05 13.88 5.23
C LYS A 91 9.76 15.23 4.58
N ILE A 92 8.50 15.55 4.27
CA ILE A 92 8.09 16.88 3.77
C ILE A 92 8.23 17.94 4.86
N LEU A 93 7.84 17.64 6.11
CA LEU A 93 7.97 18.58 7.24
C LEU A 93 9.43 18.86 7.61
N GLU A 94 10.32 17.89 7.41
CA GLU A 94 11.75 17.98 7.73
C GLU A 94 12.57 18.74 6.69
N GLN A 95 12.02 19.09 5.52
CA GLN A 95 12.72 19.86 4.47
C GLN A 95 13.25 21.25 4.93
N GLY A 96 12.82 21.75 6.10
CA GLY A 96 13.27 23.02 6.68
C GLY A 96 14.23 22.92 7.88
N ALA A 97 14.54 21.73 8.40
CA ALA A 97 15.35 21.57 9.60
C ALA A 97 16.52 20.62 9.36
N ILE A 98 17.76 21.11 9.53
CA ILE A 98 19.00 20.34 9.46
C ILE A 98 19.09 19.46 10.71
N GLU A 99 18.29 18.39 10.76
CA GLU A 99 18.37 17.23 11.67
C GLU A 99 16.97 16.62 11.68
N LYS A 100 16.82 15.42 11.10
CA LYS A 100 15.83 14.36 11.47
C LYS A 100 15.49 13.34 10.38
N MET A 101 16.35 13.11 9.37
CA MET A 101 16.20 11.95 8.46
C MET A 101 15.86 10.63 9.20
N THR A 102 16.39 10.45 10.41
CA THR A 102 16.13 9.31 11.30
C THR A 102 14.67 9.14 11.74
N ALA A 103 13.93 10.23 12.01
CA ALA A 103 12.56 10.12 12.53
C ALA A 103 11.56 9.60 11.47
N SER A 104 11.78 9.97 10.20
CA SER A 104 10.99 9.44 9.09
C SER A 104 11.17 7.92 8.93
N GLU A 105 12.43 7.45 9.04
CA GLU A 105 12.79 6.02 8.93
C GLU A 105 12.27 5.21 10.13
N GLU A 106 12.36 5.74 11.35
CA GLU A 106 11.83 5.06 12.55
C GLU A 106 10.33 4.76 12.45
N ILE A 107 9.53 5.71 11.95
CA ILE A 107 8.07 5.52 11.77
C ILE A 107 7.80 4.41 10.75
N PHE A 108 8.58 4.38 9.67
CA PHE A 108 8.48 3.35 8.65
C PHE A 108 8.86 1.98 9.21
N ASP A 109 9.98 1.88 9.91
CA ASP A 109 10.50 0.62 10.49
C ASP A 109 9.54 0.03 11.53
N ILE A 110 8.99 0.87 12.42
CA ILE A 110 7.98 0.44 13.38
C ILE A 110 6.73 -0.08 12.66
N SER A 111 6.32 0.58 11.57
CA SER A 111 5.17 0.14 10.78
C SER A 111 5.43 -1.19 10.10
N VAL A 112 6.63 -1.41 9.55
CA VAL A 112 7.03 -2.70 8.95
C VAL A 112 7.08 -3.80 10.00
N LEU A 113 7.57 -3.51 11.21
CA LEU A 113 7.57 -4.46 12.33
C LEU A 113 6.14 -4.90 12.68
N ILE A 114 5.23 -3.95 12.87
CA ILE A 114 3.82 -4.25 13.18
C ILE A 114 3.16 -5.00 12.02
N MET A 115 3.38 -4.58 10.78
CA MET A 115 2.89 -5.26 9.58
C MET A 115 3.37 -6.71 9.53
N THR A 116 4.65 -6.97 9.81
CA THR A 116 5.24 -8.31 9.79
C THR A 116 4.61 -9.21 10.86
N ILE A 117 4.38 -8.68 12.07
CA ILE A 117 3.69 -9.41 13.14
C ILE A 117 2.26 -9.75 12.73
N LEU A 118 1.48 -8.76 12.24
CA LEU A 118 0.11 -8.97 11.78
C LEU A 118 0.04 -9.98 10.63
N PHE A 119 1.00 -9.91 9.71
CA PHE A 119 1.09 -10.83 8.58
C PHE A 119 1.41 -12.26 9.05
N ALA A 120 2.38 -12.42 9.94
CA ALA A 120 2.72 -13.72 10.53
C ALA A 120 1.52 -14.33 11.27
N VAL A 121 0.82 -13.53 12.08
CA VAL A 121 -0.43 -13.96 12.73
C VAL A 121 -1.44 -14.43 11.68
N GLY A 122 -1.66 -13.65 10.61
CA GLY A 122 -2.56 -14.03 9.52
C GLY A 122 -2.19 -15.34 8.82
N VAL A 123 -0.89 -15.58 8.59
CA VAL A 123 -0.37 -16.80 7.95
C VAL A 123 -0.58 -18.03 8.85
N PHE A 124 -0.18 -17.93 10.11
CA PHE A 124 -0.22 -19.05 11.06
C PHE A 124 -1.55 -19.21 11.78
N TYR A 125 -2.52 -18.31 11.55
CA TYR A 125 -3.85 -18.40 12.16
C TYR A 125 -4.53 -19.71 11.76
N LYS A 126 -4.60 -20.66 12.69
CA LYS A 126 -5.32 -21.92 12.50
C LYS A 126 -6.80 -21.69 12.84
N LYS A 127 -7.67 -21.92 11.87
CA LYS A 127 -9.11 -22.02 12.11
C LYS A 127 -9.36 -23.40 12.73
N ASN A 128 -9.59 -23.43 14.04
CA ASN A 128 -10.14 -24.62 14.70
C ASN A 128 -11.58 -24.87 14.22
#